data_AF-A0A0C2G1U4-F1
#
_entry.id   AF-A0A0C2G1U4-F1
#
_cell.length_a   1.000
_cell.length_b   1.000
_cell.length_c   1.000
_cell.angle_alpha   90.00
_cell.angle_beta   90.00
_cell.angle_gamma   90.00
#
_symmetry.space_group_name_H-M   'P 1'
#
loop_
_entity.id
_entity.type
_entity.pdbx_description
1 polymer ?
#
loop_
_entity_poly.entity_id
_entity_poly.type
_entity_poly.pdbx_seq_one_letter_code
_entity_poly.pdbx_strand_id
1 'polypeptide(L)' 'MSKTHPPELKKYMDKEMDLKLNGNRRVSGVLRGFDPFMNMVIE' A
#
# COMPACT_ATOMS: atom_id res chain seq x y z
N MET A 1 -18.94 7.08 16.95
CA MET A 1 -17.59 6.89 16.39
C MET A 1 -17.73 6.05 15.13
N SER A 2 -17.41 6.60 13.96
CA SER A 2 -17.42 5.83 12.71
C SER A 2 -16.42 4.68 12.87
N LYS A 3 -16.84 3.45 12.60
CA LYS A 3 -15.92 2.31 12.59
C LYS A 3 -14.88 2.61 11.52
N THR A 4 -13.61 2.72 11.89
CA THR A 4 -12.52 2.87 10.93
C THR A 4 -12.55 1.65 10.01
N HIS A 5 -12.83 1.87 8.73
CA HIS A 5 -12.78 0.80 7.75
C HIS A 5 -11.32 0.39 7.57
N PRO A 6 -10.99 -0.91 7.70
CA PRO A 6 -9.63 -1.36 7.47
C PRO A 6 -9.21 -1.03 6.03
N PRO A 7 -7.92 -0.74 5.78
CA PRO A 7 -7.42 -0.51 4.42
C PRO A 7 -7.74 -1.69 3.51
N GLU A 8 -8.32 -1.43 2.35
CA GLU A 8 -8.59 -2.45 1.33
C GLU A 8 -7.33 -2.83 0.53
N LEU A 9 -6.17 -2.88 1.19
CA LEU A 9 -4.89 -3.20 0.55
C LEU A 9 -4.65 -4.71 0.41
N LYS A 10 -5.39 -5.53 1.17
CA LYS A 10 -5.27 -7.00 1.14
C LYS A 10 -5.47 -7.59 -0.27
N LYS A 11 -6.31 -6.99 -1.11
CA LYS A 11 -6.54 -7.44 -2.50
C LYS A 11 -5.37 -7.21 -3.46
N TYR A 12 -4.36 -6.46 -3.00
CA TYR A 12 -3.16 -6.13 -3.75
C TYR A 12 -1.90 -6.84 -3.24
N MET A 13 -2.01 -7.64 -2.18
CA MET A 13 -0.91 -8.48 -1.70
C MET A 13 -0.38 -9.36 -2.83
N ASP A 14 0.94 -9.52 -2.89
CA ASP A 14 1.67 -10.33 -3.88
C ASP A 14 1.46 -9.90 -5.34
N LYS A 15 0.95 -8.67 -5.56
CA LYS A 15 0.87 -8.06 -6.89
C LYS A 15 1.95 -7.01 -7.06
N GLU A 16 2.41 -6.87 -8.30
CA GLU A 16 3.24 -5.75 -8.71
C GLU A 16 2.39 -4.47 -8.72
N MET A 17 2.90 -3.45 -8.03
CA MET A 17 2.26 -2.17 -7.80
C MET A 17 3.16 -1.06 -8.31
N ASP A 18 2.55 -0.06 -8.93
CA ASP A 18 3.22 1.16 -9.33
C ASP A 18 2.72 2.31 -8.47
N LEU A 19 3.62 2.87 -7.66
CA LEU A 19 3.33 3.84 -6.63
C LEU A 19 3.89 5.21 -7.02
N LYS A 20 3.00 6.18 -7.13
CA LYS A 20 3.37 7.60 -7.23
C LYS A 20 3.49 8.19 -5.84
N LEU A 21 4.67 8.70 -5.52
CA LEU A 21 4.97 9.35 -4.25
C LEU A 21 5.10 10.87 -4.41
N ASN A 22 4.97 11.58 -3.30
CA ASN A 22 5.16 13.02 -3.25
C ASN A 22 6.56 13.41 -3.74
N GLY A 23 6.67 14.56 -4.41
CA GLY A 23 7.91 15.05 -5.00
C GLY A 23 8.29 14.35 -6.31
N ASN A 24 7.30 13.96 -7.11
CA ASN A 24 7.48 13.32 -8.43
C ASN A 24 8.30 12.02 -8.41
N ARG A 25 8.33 11.33 -7.27
CA ARG A 25 9.00 10.03 -7.15
C ARG A 25 8.04 8.92 -7.57
N ARG A 26 8.59 7.86 -8.16
CA ARG A 26 7.85 6.66 -8.57
C ARG A 26 8.61 5.43 -8.09
N VAL A 27 7.89 4.47 -7.52
CA VAL A 27 8.44 3.19 -7.05
C VAL A 27 7.55 2.09 -7.57
N SER A 28 8.15 1.08 -8.20
CA SER A 28 7.49 -0.14 -8.62
C SER A 28 8.01 -1.31 -7.80
N GLY A 29 7.14 -2.25 -7.45
CA GLY A 29 7.53 -3.47 -6.76
C GLY A 29 6.33 -4.26 -6.25
N VAL A 30 6.59 -5.38 -5.59
CA VAL A 30 5.54 -6.28 -5.11
C VAL A 30 5.08 -5.86 -3.71
N LEU A 31 3.77 -5.71 -3.49
CA LEU A 31 3.24 -5.43 -2.14
C LEU A 31 3.32 -6.69 -1.26
N ARG A 32 4.15 -6.64 -0.21
CA ARG A 32 4.36 -7.75 0.73
C ARG A 32 3.68 -7.58 2.08
N GLY A 33 3.24 -6.38 2.41
CA GLY A 33 2.56 -6.13 3.67
C GLY A 33 2.11 -4.69 3.85
N PHE A 34 1.20 -4.50 4.78
CA PHE A 34 0.75 -3.18 5.21
C PHE A 34 0.25 -3.23 6.66
N ASP A 35 0.07 -2.06 7.28
CA ASP A 35 -0.46 -1.92 8.63
C ASP A 35 -1.75 -1.05 8.66
N PRO A 36 -2.41 -0.89 9.82
CA PRO A 36 -3.62 -0.06 9.92
C PRO A 36 -3.42 1.42 9.56
N PHE A 37 -2.19 1.91 9.52
CA PHE A 37 -1.83 3.27 9.11
C PHE A 37 -1.50 3.38 7.62
N MET A 38 -1.63 2.28 6.86
CA MET A 38 -1.31 2.17 5.43
C MET A 38 0.17 2.33 5.10
N ASN A 39 1.08 2.11 6.06
CA ASN A 39 2.49 1.93 5.68
C ASN A 39 2.61 0.68 4.82
N MET A 40 3.38 0.72 3.74
CA MET A 40 3.50 -0.37 2.77
C MET A 40 4.92 -0.94 2.73
N VAL A 41 5.03 -2.26 2.63
CA VAL A 41 6.29 -2.97 2.35
C VAL A 41 6.29 -3.37 0.88
N ILE A 42 7.24 -2.83 0.11
CA ILE A 42 7.41 -3.07 -1.33
C ILE A 42 8.75 -3.78 -1.54
N GLU A 43 8.73 -4.90 -2.26
CA GLU A 43 9.93 -5.63 -2.75
C GLU A 43 10.27 -5.24 -4.18
#